data_AF-A0A3D6ECC5-F1
#
_entry.id   AF-A0A3D6ECC5-F1
#
_cell.length_a   1.000
_cell.length_b   1.000
_cell.length_c   1.000
_cell.angle_alpha   90.00
_cell.angle_beta   90.00
_cell.angle_gamma   90.00
#
_symmetry.space_group_name_H-M   'P 1'
#
loop_
_entity.id
_entity.type
_entity.pdbx_description
1 polymer ?
#
loop_
_entity_poly.entity_id
_entity_poly.type
_entity_poly.pdbx_seq_one_letter_code
_entity_poly.pdbx_strand_id
1 'polypeptide(L)'
;MRMNYFDVEELLVDIIKKYPEVESAEAQFLSLLEADEELKENFTEWCMSKGYNERKAFLIFYQDYISREDTIWDSIFPNKEEYDGYK
;
A
#
# COMPACT_ATOMS: atom_id res chain seq x y z
N MET A 1 -13.94 10.40 -17.19
CA MET A 1 -14.12 8.97 -16.86
C MET A 1 -13.92 8.89 -15.36
N ARG A 2 -14.85 8.31 -14.59
CA ARG A 2 -14.60 8.08 -13.15
C ARG A 2 -13.52 7.00 -13.05
N MET A 3 -12.39 7.30 -12.44
CA MET A 3 -11.51 6.27 -11.87
C MET A 3 -12.36 5.42 -10.92
N ASN A 4 -12.28 4.10 -11.04
CA ASN A 4 -13.00 3.17 -10.17
C ASN A 4 -12.09 2.73 -9.02
N TYR A 5 -12.64 2.17 -7.95
CA TYR A 5 -11.87 1.61 -6.82
C TYR A 5 -10.75 0.63 -7.23
N PHE A 6 -10.89 -0.02 -8.39
CA PHE A 6 -9.87 -0.88 -8.99
C PHE A 6 -8.57 -0.14 -9.34
N ASP A 7 -8.64 1.12 -9.75
CA ASP A 7 -7.45 1.92 -10.10
C ASP A 7 -6.54 2.16 -8.88
N VAL A 8 -7.12 2.36 -7.70
CA VAL A 8 -6.37 2.59 -6.45
C VAL A 8 -5.62 1.32 -6.05
N GLU A 9 -6.29 0.17 -6.03
CA GLU A 9 -5.65 -1.10 -5.68
C GLU A 9 -4.56 -1.49 -6.68
N GLU A 10 -4.77 -1.29 -7.98
CA GLU A 10 -3.74 -1.52 -8.99
C GLU A 10 -2.54 -0.59 -8.82
N LEU A 11 -2.77 0.69 -8.53
CA LEU A 11 -1.69 1.65 -8.29
C LEU A 11 -0.88 1.27 -7.05
N LEU A 12 -1.53 0.86 -5.96
CA LEU A 12 -0.86 0.36 -4.76
C LEU A 12 0.02 -0.85 -5.10
N VAL A 13 -0.51 -1.81 -5.84
CA VAL A 13 0.26 -3.00 -6.28
C VAL A 13 1.45 -2.61 -7.17
N ASP A 14 1.27 -1.69 -8.11
CA ASP A 14 2.36 -1.22 -8.99
C ASP A 14 3.49 -0.55 -8.19
N ILE A 15 3.12 0.26 -7.19
CA ILE A 15 4.07 0.90 -6.28
C ILE A 15 4.78 -0.16 -5.45
N ILE A 16 4.07 -1.13 -4.87
CA ILE A 16 4.68 -2.22 -4.09
C ILE A 16 5.68 -3.01 -4.94
N LYS A 17 5.33 -3.31 -6.20
CA LYS A 17 6.23 -4.02 -7.13
C LYS A 17 7.46 -3.21 -7.50
N LYS A 18 7.35 -1.90 -7.63
CA LYS A 18 8.48 -1.00 -7.96
C LYS A 18 9.36 -0.70 -6.75
N TYR A 19 8.77 -0.60 -5.57
CA TYR A 19 9.42 -0.20 -4.35
C TYR A 19 9.34 -1.34 -3.34
N PRO A 20 10.42 -2.13 -3.24
CA PRO A 20 10.44 -3.26 -2.33
C PRO A 20 10.51 -2.85 -0.87
N GLU A 21 10.74 -1.56 -0.54
CA GLU A 21 10.74 -1.05 0.83
C GLU A 21 9.43 -0.31 1.11
N VAL A 22 8.75 -0.64 2.20
CA VAL A 22 7.46 -0.02 2.57
C VAL A 22 7.58 1.50 2.74
N GLU A 23 8.69 1.99 3.29
CA GLU A 23 8.93 3.43 3.49
C GLU A 23 9.10 4.15 2.15
N SER A 24 9.83 3.55 1.21
CA SER A 24 10.01 4.09 -0.14
C SER A 24 8.71 4.05 -0.94
N ALA A 25 7.95 2.97 -0.81
CA ALA A 25 6.65 2.78 -1.44
C ALA A 25 5.63 3.81 -0.91
N GLU A 26 5.56 4.00 0.41
CA GLU A 26 4.70 4.98 1.05
C GLU A 26 5.07 6.41 0.66
N ALA A 27 6.35 6.76 0.66
CA ALA A 27 6.82 8.08 0.25
C ALA A 27 6.45 8.42 -1.21
N GLN A 28 6.57 7.44 -2.11
CA GLN A 28 6.16 7.62 -3.50
C GLN A 28 4.65 7.71 -3.66
N PHE A 29 3.91 6.89 -2.92
CA PHE A 29 2.46 6.97 -2.90
C PHE A 29 1.99 8.34 -2.40
N LEU A 30 2.55 8.85 -1.29
CA LEU A 30 2.28 10.19 -0.78
C LEU A 30 2.59 11.28 -1.82
N SER A 31 3.74 11.19 -2.50
CA SER A 31 4.10 12.13 -3.56
C SER A 31 3.10 12.11 -4.72
N LEU A 32 2.53 10.95 -5.05
CA LEU A 32 1.48 10.83 -6.07
C LEU A 32 0.16 11.44 -5.60
N LEU A 33 -0.21 11.23 -4.33
CA LEU A 33 -1.41 11.85 -3.74
C LEU A 33 -1.30 13.37 -3.63
N GLU A 34 -0.10 13.90 -3.39
CA GLU A 34 0.14 15.35 -3.39
C GLU A 34 0.17 15.95 -4.80
N ALA A 35 0.65 15.17 -5.78
CA ALA A 35 0.66 15.59 -7.18
C ALA A 35 -0.74 15.54 -7.82
N ASP A 36 -1.61 14.65 -7.34
CA ASP A 36 -2.90 14.35 -7.95
C ASP A 36 -4.01 14.30 -6.87
N GLU A 37 -4.69 15.43 -6.67
CA GLU A 37 -5.75 15.55 -5.64
C GLU A 37 -6.93 14.60 -5.91
N GLU A 38 -7.26 14.31 -7.18
CA GLU A 38 -8.30 13.31 -7.52
C GLU A 38 -7.92 11.91 -7.04
N LEU A 39 -6.64 11.54 -7.14
CA LEU A 39 -6.15 10.26 -6.64
C LEU A 39 -6.27 10.20 -5.12
N LYS A 40 -5.99 11.31 -4.44
CA LYS A 40 -6.14 11.44 -2.99
C LYS A 40 -7.59 11.28 -2.54
N GLU A 41 -8.53 11.90 -3.23
CA GLU A 41 -9.96 11.73 -2.94
C GLU A 41 -10.39 10.27 -3.14
N ASN A 42 -9.99 9.64 -4.24
CA ASN A 42 -10.30 8.23 -4.51
C ASN A 42 -9.70 7.28 -3.46
N PHE A 43 -8.45 7.50 -3.04
CA PHE A 43 -7.82 6.71 -1.98
C PHE A 43 -8.52 6.91 -0.63
N THR A 44 -8.93 8.14 -0.33
CA THR A 44 -9.69 8.47 0.88
C THR A 44 -11.03 7.74 0.89
N GLU A 45 -11.77 7.77 -0.23
CA GLU A 45 -13.03 7.03 -0.37
C GLU A 45 -12.82 5.51 -0.26
N TRP A 46 -11.75 4.97 -0.84
CA TRP A 46 -11.40 3.55 -0.72
C TRP A 46 -11.10 3.18 0.75
N CYS A 47 -10.31 4.00 1.44
CA CYS A 47 -10.03 3.83 2.87
C CYS A 47 -11.30 3.87 3.71
N MET A 48 -12.18 4.85 3.47
CA MET A 48 -13.46 4.97 4.17
C MET A 48 -14.38 3.77 3.90
N SER A 49 -14.43 3.29 2.65
CA SER A 49 -15.23 2.13 2.26
C SER A 49 -14.78 0.85 2.96
N LYS A 50 -13.47 0.67 3.15
CA LYS A 50 -12.88 -0.48 3.85
C LYS A 50 -12.82 -0.31 5.37
N GLY A 51 -12.96 0.93 5.87
CA GLY A 51 -12.77 1.27 7.29
C GLY A 51 -11.31 1.35 7.72
N TYR A 52 -10.38 1.54 6.77
CA TYR A 52 -8.96 1.70 7.07
C TYR A 52 -8.58 3.16 7.29
N ASN A 53 -7.56 3.41 8.11
CA ASN A 53 -6.95 4.74 8.22
C ASN A 53 -5.99 4.94 7.07
N GLU A 54 -6.06 6.02 6.29
CA GLU A 54 -5.22 6.28 5.10
C GLU A 54 -3.73 5.90 5.29
N ARG A 55 -3.10 6.33 6.39
CA ARG A 55 -1.69 5.99 6.68
C ARG A 55 -1.46 4.51 6.96
N LYS A 56 -2.40 3.83 7.61
CA LYS A 56 -2.31 2.39 7.91
C LYS A 56 -2.86 1.53 6.78
N ALA A 57 -3.72 2.07 5.93
CA ALA A 57 -4.37 1.36 4.84
C ALA A 57 -3.34 0.89 3.83
N PHE A 58 -2.38 1.77 3.50
CA PHE A 58 -1.24 1.42 2.66
C PHE A 58 -0.43 0.27 3.29
N LEU A 59 -0.03 0.40 4.55
CA LEU A 59 0.78 -0.60 5.24
C LEU A 59 0.06 -1.96 5.41
N ILE A 60 -1.23 -1.93 5.74
CA ILE A 60 -2.07 -3.14 5.84
C ILE A 60 -2.18 -3.81 4.47
N PHE A 61 -2.43 -3.04 3.42
CA PHE A 61 -2.51 -3.56 2.06
C PHE A 61 -1.17 -4.12 1.59
N TYR A 62 -0.06 -3.42 1.88
CA TYR A 62 1.31 -3.86 1.62
C TYR A 62 1.60 -5.21 2.29
N GLN A 63 1.30 -5.33 3.58
CA GLN A 63 1.48 -6.57 4.33
C GLN A 63 0.59 -7.70 3.82
N ASP A 64 -0.69 -7.44 3.54
CA ASP A 64 -1.61 -8.44 2.99
C ASP A 64 -1.16 -8.90 1.59
N TYR A 65 -0.70 -7.98 0.75
CA TYR A 65 -0.20 -8.29 -0.59
C TYR A 65 1.07 -9.14 -0.54
N ILE A 66 2.04 -8.76 0.28
CA ILE A 66 3.30 -9.49 0.45
C ILE A 66 3.10 -10.83 1.15
N SER A 67 2.14 -10.92 2.07
CA SER A 67 1.76 -12.18 2.70
C SER A 67 1.04 -13.13 1.75
N ARG A 68 0.42 -12.61 0.67
CA ARG A 68 -0.20 -13.44 -0.38
C ARG A 68 0.81 -13.87 -1.45
N GLU A 69 1.76 -13.02 -1.81
CA GLU A 69 2.87 -13.31 -2.74
C GLU A 69 4.08 -13.97 -2.03
N ASP A 70 3.80 -14.90 -1.11
CA ASP A 70 4.75 -15.50 -0.14
C ASP A 70 6.01 -16.14 -0.79
N THR A 71 6.00 -16.40 -2.10
CA THR A 71 7.14 -17.00 -2.83
C THR A 71 8.17 -15.99 -3.37
N ILE A 72 7.78 -14.75 -3.68
CA ILE A 72 8.69 -13.75 -4.28
C ILE A 72 9.33 -12.88 -3.19
N TRP A 73 8.56 -12.55 -2.17
CA TRP A 73 8.97 -11.60 -1.13
C TRP A 73 9.76 -12.24 0.01
N ASP A 74 9.71 -13.56 0.20
CA ASP A 74 10.57 -14.28 1.15
C ASP A 74 12.08 -14.07 0.85
N SER A 75 12.41 -13.83 -0.43
CA SER A 75 13.78 -13.47 -0.84
C SER A 75 14.14 -11.99 -0.63
N ILE A 76 13.14 -11.10 -0.50
CA ILE A 76 13.34 -9.64 -0.40
C ILE A 76 13.31 -9.19 1.07
N PHE A 77 12.50 -9.84 1.91
CA PHE A 77 12.39 -9.60 3.35
C PHE A 77 12.70 -10.86 4.17
N PRO A 78 13.98 -11.25 4.29
CA PRO A 78 14.39 -12.40 5.11
C PRO A 78 14.21 -12.18 6.63
N ASN A 79 13.78 -10.99 7.08
CA ASN A 79 13.62 -10.63 8.49
C ASN A 79 12.15 -10.31 8.83
N LYS A 80 11.24 -11.29 8.70
CA LYS A 80 9.86 -11.21 9.22
C LYS A 80 9.76 -11.41 10.75
N GLU A 81 10.87 -11.63 11.47
CA GLU A 81 10.85 -12.00 12.90
C GLU A 81 10.75 -10.81 13.90
N GLU A 82 10.69 -9.55 13.45
CA GLU A 82 10.80 -8.40 14.36
C GLU A 82 9.59 -7.46 14.46
N TYR A 83 8.41 -7.84 13.93
CA TYR A 83 7.18 -7.02 14.01
C TYR A 83 6.06 -7.61 14.90
N ASP A 84 6.35 -8.59 15.74
CA ASP A 84 5.43 -9.11 16.79
C ASP A 84 5.68 -8.43 18.18
N GLY A 85 6.21 -7.21 18.15
CA GLY A 85 6.73 -6.49 19.31
C GLY A 85 5.77 -5.51 20.02
N TYR A 86 4.45 -5.60 19.83
CA TYR A 86 3.50 -4.87 20.68
C TYR A 86 2.97 -5.77 21.80
N LYS A 87 3.73 -5.81 22.89
CA LYS A 87 3.27 -6.29 24.20
C LYS A 87 2.79 -5.13 25.06
#